data_AF-A0A0C2FF97-F1
#
_entry.id   AF-A0A0C2FF97-F1
#
_cell.length_a   1.000
_cell.length_b   1.000
_cell.length_c   1.000
_cell.angle_alpha   90.00
_cell.angle_beta   90.00
_cell.angle_gamma   90.00
#
_symmetry.space_group_name_H-M   'P 1'
#
loop_
_entity.id
_entity.type
_entity.pdbx_description
1 polymer ?
#
loop_
_entity_poly.entity_id
_entity_poly.type
_entity_poly.pdbx_seq_one_letter_code
_entity_poly.pdbx_strand_id
1 'polypeptide(L)'
;EVKLGVCDTCTGKFSDEFRLTALDMHNYYRRLVATGWAKTGDKYAETATKMIKLEYDKALEDDAIKEASNCATSAKGGPYNENFWYTKNFKTPHVEGFKE
;
A
#
# COMPACT_ATOMS: atom_id res chain seq x y z
N GLU A 1 13.90 -9.79 -12.93
CA GLU A 1 13.34 -9.40 -11.63
C GLU A 1 14.03 -10.22 -10.55
N VAL A 2 14.43 -9.57 -9.45
CA VAL A 2 14.95 -10.27 -8.27
C VAL A 2 13.76 -10.88 -7.52
N LYS A 3 13.78 -12.18 -7.28
CA LYS A 3 12.80 -12.84 -6.40
C LYS A 3 13.22 -12.59 -4.95
N LEU A 4 12.44 -11.81 -4.22
CA LEU A 4 12.73 -11.45 -2.82
C LEU A 4 11.92 -12.31 -1.83
N GLY A 5 11.08 -13.23 -2.33
CA GLY A 5 10.33 -14.17 -1.48
C GLY A 5 9.22 -13.51 -0.69
N VAL A 6 8.72 -12.35 -1.13
CA VAL A 6 7.61 -11.63 -0.49
C VAL A 6 6.30 -12.41 -0.65
N CYS A 7 6.16 -13.08 -1.79
CA CYS A 7 5.00 -13.91 -2.09
C CYS A 7 5.37 -15.01 -3.10
N ASP A 8 5.69 -16.20 -2.60
CA ASP A 8 6.14 -17.33 -3.43
C ASP A 8 5.08 -17.83 -4.42
N THR A 9 3.81 -17.62 -4.09
CA THR A 9 2.66 -18.05 -4.90
C THR A 9 2.16 -16.94 -5.83
N CYS A 10 2.69 -15.73 -5.72
CA CYS A 10 2.28 -14.62 -6.57
C CYS A 10 2.81 -14.81 -7.99
N THR A 11 1.90 -14.65 -8.95
CA THR A 11 2.19 -14.75 -10.38
C THR A 11 1.55 -13.56 -11.07
N GLY A 12 2.29 -12.82 -11.91
CA GLY A 12 1.67 -11.73 -12.67
C GLY A 12 2.57 -10.52 -12.91
N LYS A 13 1.91 -9.37 -13.09
CA LYS A 13 2.50 -8.12 -13.62
C LYS A 13 3.37 -7.33 -12.64
N PHE A 14 3.27 -7.59 -11.34
CA PHE A 14 4.02 -6.87 -10.32
C PHE A 14 5.25 -7.66 -9.87
N SER A 15 6.37 -6.97 -9.76
CA SER A 15 7.63 -7.51 -9.24
C SER A 15 7.59 -7.64 -7.72
N ASP A 16 8.43 -8.52 -7.16
CA ASP A 16 8.57 -8.64 -5.70
C ASP A 16 9.09 -7.34 -5.05
N GLU A 17 9.87 -6.55 -5.78
CA GLU A 17 10.32 -5.22 -5.31
C GLU A 17 9.14 -4.28 -5.11
N PHE A 18 8.14 -4.30 -6.00
CA PHE A 18 6.92 -3.52 -5.85
C PHE A 18 6.11 -3.98 -4.63
N ARG A 19 5.93 -5.30 -4.47
CA ARG A 19 5.24 -5.88 -3.30
C ARG A 19 5.92 -5.51 -1.99
N LEU A 20 7.25 -5.64 -1.94
CA LEU A 20 8.05 -5.31 -0.76
C LEU A 20 7.92 -3.82 -0.45
N THR A 21 8.03 -2.96 -1.46
CA THR A 21 7.90 -1.51 -1.29
C THR A 21 6.54 -1.16 -0.71
N ALA A 22 5.45 -1.72 -1.27
CA ALA A 22 4.11 -1.48 -0.75
C ALA A 22 3.97 -1.92 0.72
N LEU A 23 4.45 -3.13 1.06
CA LEU A 23 4.37 -3.66 2.42
C LEU A 23 5.22 -2.87 3.42
N ASP A 24 6.45 -2.55 3.05
CA ASP A 24 7.40 -1.84 3.92
C ASP A 24 6.98 -0.40 4.14
N MET A 25 6.41 0.26 3.13
CA MET A 25 5.84 1.60 3.29
C MET A 25 4.70 1.61 4.31
N HIS A 26 3.76 0.66 4.22
CA HIS A 26 2.69 0.55 5.22
C HIS A 26 3.25 0.30 6.63
N ASN A 27 4.18 -0.66 6.76
CA ASN A 27 4.76 -0.99 8.06
C ASN A 27 5.64 0.13 8.63
N TYR A 28 6.32 0.91 7.77
CA TYR A 28 7.08 2.10 8.16
C TYR A 28 6.16 3.14 8.79
N TYR A 29 5.07 3.52 8.13
CA TYR A 29 4.13 4.50 8.68
C TYR A 29 3.39 3.98 9.91
N ARG A 30 3.02 2.70 9.95
CA ARG A 30 2.44 2.08 11.15
C ARG A 30 3.37 2.18 12.35
N ARG A 31 4.67 1.92 12.16
CA ARG A 31 5.69 2.11 13.21
C ARG A 31 5.82 3.57 13.61
N LEU A 32 5.82 4.49 12.66
CA LEU A 32 5.93 5.93 12.91
C LEU A 32 4.75 6.44 13.77
N VAL A 33 3.53 6.00 13.45
CA VAL A 33 2.33 6.29 14.25
C VAL A 33 2.42 5.63 15.63
N ALA A 34 2.76 4.34 15.69
CA ALA A 34 2.81 3.60 16.96
C ALA A 34 3.76 4.24 17.98
N THR A 35 4.87 4.79 17.50
CA THR A 35 5.89 5.45 18.32
C THR A 35 5.61 6.92 18.59
N GLY A 36 4.53 7.50 18.03
CA GLY A 36 4.15 8.90 18.22
C GLY A 36 5.01 9.90 17.46
N TRP A 37 5.78 9.44 16.46
CA TRP A 37 6.63 10.31 15.63
C TRP A 37 5.94 10.75 14.33
N ALA A 38 4.74 10.25 14.05
CA ALA A 38 3.97 10.66 12.89
C ALA A 38 3.42 12.06 13.11
N LYS A 39 3.88 13.03 12.31
CA LYS A 39 3.40 14.41 12.38
C LYS A 39 2.00 14.51 11.76
N THR A 40 1.11 15.22 12.43
CA THR A 40 -0.27 15.49 11.99
C THR A 40 -0.56 16.98 12.20
N GLY A 41 -0.40 17.77 11.13
CA GLY A 41 -0.41 19.24 11.22
C GLY A 41 0.72 19.75 12.12
N ASP A 42 0.39 20.57 13.12
CA ASP A 42 1.35 21.07 14.12
C ASP A 42 1.58 20.11 15.30
N LYS A 43 0.89 18.96 15.32
CA LYS A 43 0.95 17.98 16.41
C LYS A 43 1.54 16.66 15.92
N TYR A 44 1.61 15.69 16.81
CA TYR A 44 1.96 14.30 16.52
C TYR A 44 0.78 13.39 16.81
N ALA A 45 0.72 12.25 16.13
CA ALA A 45 -0.22 11.19 16.40
C ALA A 45 0.00 10.61 17.80
N GLU A 46 -1.08 10.16 18.44
CA GLU A 46 -0.99 9.43 19.71
C GLU A 46 -0.30 8.08 19.51
N THR A 47 0.44 7.64 20.53
CA THR A 47 1.14 6.35 20.49
C THR A 47 0.13 5.20 20.49
N ALA A 48 0.46 4.11 19.80
CA ALA A 48 -0.37 2.92 19.74
C ALA A 48 0.38 1.73 20.37
N THR A 49 -0.13 1.22 21.48
CA THR A 49 0.54 0.17 22.28
C THR A 49 0.50 -1.22 21.63
N LYS A 50 -0.39 -1.44 20.65
CA LYS A 50 -0.61 -2.75 20.02
C LYS A 50 -0.79 -2.63 18.48
N MET A 51 0.01 -1.78 17.84
CA MET A 51 -0.01 -1.68 16.38
C MET A 51 0.62 -2.93 15.73
N ILE A 52 -0.20 -3.75 15.08
CA ILE A 52 0.22 -5.02 14.48
C ILE A 52 1.02 -4.78 13.18
N LYS A 53 2.10 -5.53 12.95
CA LYS A 53 2.83 -5.52 11.67
C LYS A 53 1.97 -6.22 10.59
N LEU A 54 1.87 -5.62 9.41
CA LEU A 54 1.21 -6.26 8.26
C LEU A 54 2.13 -7.26 7.58
N GLU A 55 1.51 -8.29 7.00
CA GLU A 55 2.13 -9.29 6.14
C GLU A 55 1.48 -9.22 4.76
N TYR A 56 2.19 -9.70 3.73
CA TYR A 56 1.67 -9.71 2.37
C TYR A 56 0.63 -10.81 2.21
N ASP A 57 -0.51 -10.48 1.58
CA ASP A 57 -1.56 -11.45 1.25
C ASP A 57 -1.82 -11.43 -0.26
N LYS A 58 -1.59 -12.58 -0.90
CA LYS A 58 -1.82 -12.75 -2.34
C LYS A 58 -3.28 -12.57 -2.72
N ALA A 59 -4.23 -13.05 -1.92
CA ALA A 59 -5.65 -12.97 -2.26
C ALA A 59 -6.10 -11.51 -2.32
N LEU A 60 -5.59 -10.66 -1.41
CA LEU A 60 -5.83 -9.22 -1.44
C LEU A 60 -5.17 -8.54 -2.65
N GLU A 61 -3.97 -8.97 -3.06
CA GLU A 61 -3.36 -8.52 -4.32
C GLU A 61 -4.22 -8.88 -5.53
N ASP A 62 -4.71 -10.11 -5.62
CA ASP A 62 -5.51 -10.57 -6.76
C ASP A 62 -6.81 -9.75 -6.89
N ASP A 63 -7.47 -9.47 -5.76
CA ASP A 63 -8.66 -8.62 -5.71
C ASP A 63 -8.33 -7.16 -6.11
N ALA A 64 -7.21 -6.62 -5.63
CA ALA A 64 -6.76 -5.27 -5.99
C ALA A 64 -6.39 -5.17 -7.49
N ILE A 65 -5.72 -6.18 -8.06
CA ILE A 65 -5.42 -6.27 -9.50
C ILE A 65 -6.71 -6.28 -10.31
N LYS A 66 -7.68 -7.09 -9.89
CA LYS A 66 -8.98 -7.21 -10.57
C LYS A 66 -9.69 -5.86 -10.61
N GLU A 67 -9.65 -5.10 -9.52
CA GLU A 67 -10.29 -3.79 -9.48
C GLU A 67 -9.51 -2.74 -10.27
N ALA A 68 -8.19 -2.67 -10.10
CA ALA A 68 -7.34 -1.75 -10.86
C ALA A 68 -7.42 -1.99 -12.37
N SER A 69 -7.61 -3.25 -12.80
CA SER A 69 -7.76 -3.61 -14.22
C SER A 69 -9.05 -3.10 -14.85
N ASN A 70 -10.06 -2.72 -14.05
CA ASN A 70 -11.28 -2.10 -14.55
C ASN A 70 -11.08 -0.61 -14.89
N CYS A 71 -9.90 -0.05 -14.63
CA CYS A 71 -9.59 1.38 -14.81
C CYS A 71 -10.63 2.29 -14.14
N ALA A 72 -11.12 1.88 -12.96
CA ALA A 72 -12.08 2.65 -12.19
C ALA A 72 -11.49 4.00 -11.76
N THR A 73 -12.35 4.95 -11.42
CA THR A 73 -11.94 6.27 -10.90
C THR A 73 -12.30 6.46 -9.43
N SER A 74 -12.69 5.37 -8.76
CA SER A 74 -13.09 5.36 -7.36
C SER A 74 -12.93 3.94 -6.80
N ALA A 75 -12.72 3.85 -5.49
CA ALA A 75 -12.83 2.59 -4.76
C ALA A 75 -14.20 1.95 -5.00
N LYS A 76 -14.22 0.62 -5.15
CA LYS A 76 -15.46 -0.14 -5.35
C LYS A 76 -16.22 -0.35 -4.05
N GLY A 77 -15.48 -0.45 -2.94
CA GLY A 77 -16.01 -0.91 -1.66
C GLY A 77 -16.27 -2.42 -1.68
N GLY A 78 -15.95 -3.10 -0.59
CA GLY A 78 -16.01 -4.56 -0.51
C GLY A 78 -15.94 -5.07 0.93
N PRO A 79 -15.79 -6.39 1.12
CA PRO A 79 -15.65 -6.98 2.46
C PRO A 79 -14.34 -6.55 3.15
N TYR A 80 -13.37 -6.07 2.38
CA TYR A 80 -12.11 -5.50 2.86
C TYR A 80 -12.10 -3.99 2.63
N ASN A 81 -11.39 -3.27 3.50
CA ASN A 81 -11.16 -1.83 3.32
C ASN A 81 -10.17 -1.60 2.17
N GLU A 82 -10.46 -0.58 1.35
CA GLU A 82 -9.71 -0.29 0.14
C GLU A 82 -9.21 1.17 0.15
N ASN A 83 -7.92 1.35 -0.12
CA ASN A 83 -7.34 2.65 -0.47
C ASN A 83 -7.18 2.70 -1.99
N PHE A 84 -7.63 3.78 -2.62
CA PHE A 84 -7.63 3.92 -4.07
C PHE A 84 -7.02 5.26 -4.49
N TRP A 85 -6.09 5.20 -5.44
CA TRP A 85 -5.48 6.38 -6.04
C TRP A 85 -5.40 6.21 -7.56
N TYR A 86 -5.72 7.27 -8.30
CA TYR A 86 -5.60 7.27 -9.75
C TYR A 86 -5.22 8.66 -10.27
N THR A 87 -4.63 8.69 -11.45
CA THR A 87 -4.32 9.92 -12.18
C THR A 87 -4.76 9.79 -13.64
N LYS A 88 -5.27 10.87 -14.21
CA LYS A 88 -5.52 10.97 -15.67
C LYS A 88 -4.27 11.40 -16.44
N ASN A 89 -3.22 11.83 -15.73
CA ASN A 89 -1.97 12.26 -16.33
C ASN A 89 -1.01 11.07 -16.43
N PHE A 90 -0.88 10.52 -17.63
CA PHE A 90 0.04 9.40 -17.92
C PHE A 90 1.53 9.74 -17.74
N LYS A 91 1.86 11.03 -17.54
CA LYS A 91 3.22 11.49 -17.25
C LYS A 91 3.44 11.81 -15.77
N THR A 92 2.50 11.51 -14.88
CA THR A 92 2.69 11.71 -13.44
C THR A 92 3.93 10.92 -12.98
N PRO A 93 4.97 11.59 -12.47
CA PRO A 93 6.13 10.92 -11.92
C PRO A 93 5.71 10.00 -10.78
N HIS A 94 6.34 8.84 -10.67
CA HIS A 94 6.11 7.89 -9.56
C HIS A 94 6.03 8.62 -8.21
N VAL A 95 6.99 9.52 -7.95
CA VAL A 95 7.07 10.32 -6.71
C VAL A 95 5.87 11.23 -6.43
N GLU A 96 5.14 11.68 -7.45
CA GLU A 96 3.91 12.47 -7.24
C GLU A 96 2.74 11.59 -6.83
N GLY A 97 2.73 10.32 -7.26
CA GLY A 97 1.72 9.35 -6.82
C GLY A 97 1.83 8.95 -5.34
N PHE A 98 2.96 9.21 -4.67
CA PHE A 98 3.17 8.88 -3.24
C PHE A 98 3.09 10.09 -2.30
N LYS A 99 2.77 11.29 -2.79
CA LYS A 99 2.80 12.52 -1.98
C LYS A 99 1.53 12.78 -1.15
N GLU A 100 0.53 11.91 -1.22
CA GLU A 100 -0.71 12.05 -0.46
C GLU A 100 -0.59 11.52 0.98
#